data_AF-A0A3S4QTH1-F1
#
_entry.id   AF-A0A3S4QTH1-F1
#
_cell.length_a   1.000
_cell.length_b   1.000
_cell.length_c   1.000
_cell.angle_alpha   90.00
_cell.angle_beta   90.00
_cell.angle_gamma   90.00
#
_symmetry.space_group_name_H-M   'P 1'
#
loop_
_entity.id
_entity.type
_entity.pdbx_description
1 polymer ?
#
loop_
_entity_poly.entity_id
_entity_poly.type
_entity_poly.pdbx_seq_one_letter_code
_entity_poly.pdbx_strand_id
1 'polypeptide(L)'
;MKRKIFKYKLVYYLAVITSLLLFIISAFWILEIFNDFSLFKTLFIVISLVINSFAFVNLIEKYDKAILFLNLSLLLSIIILGYPLLFGFLNGYYVLEHFTFRFLIIFILCLLIVNVFKVKKNDGVHEIEQIGKSED
;
A
#
# COMPACT_ATOMS: atom_id res chain seq x y z
N MET A 1 -0.31 13.51 -22.77
CA MET A 1 0.92 13.72 -21.97
C MET A 1 1.05 12.58 -20.96
N LYS A 2 2.13 11.77 -20.99
CA LYS A 2 2.29 10.62 -20.05
C LYS A 2 2.40 11.16 -18.61
N ARG A 3 1.31 11.07 -17.83
CA ARG A 3 1.31 11.47 -16.41
C ARG A 3 2.36 10.64 -15.65
N LYS A 4 3.17 11.32 -14.85
CA LYS A 4 4.22 10.71 -14.02
C LYS A 4 3.78 10.82 -12.56
N ILE A 5 3.47 9.68 -11.93
CA ILE A 5 3.09 9.60 -10.51
C ILE A 5 4.27 9.95 -9.60
N PHE A 6 5.45 9.37 -9.87
CA PHE A 6 6.67 9.62 -9.11
C PHE A 6 7.69 10.42 -9.93
N LYS A 7 8.56 11.16 -9.22
CA LYS A 7 9.67 11.92 -9.83
C LYS A 7 10.67 10.99 -10.54
N TYR A 8 10.98 9.85 -9.93
CA TYR A 8 11.96 8.89 -10.42
C TYR A 8 11.30 7.61 -10.95
N LYS A 9 11.76 7.13 -12.11
CA LYS A 9 11.24 5.89 -12.73
C LYS A 9 11.50 4.65 -11.87
N LEU A 10 12.66 4.56 -11.22
CA LEU A 10 13.02 3.42 -10.38
C LEU A 10 12.01 3.23 -9.24
N VAL A 11 11.63 4.34 -8.59
CA VAL A 11 10.64 4.35 -7.50
C VAL A 11 9.27 3.90 -7.99
N TYR A 12 8.88 4.33 -9.20
CA TYR A 12 7.64 3.85 -9.82
C TYR A 12 7.67 2.32 -9.99
N TYR A 13 8.74 1.75 -10.55
CA TYR A 13 8.83 0.30 -10.71
C TYR A 13 8.88 -0.44 -9.37
N LEU A 14 9.58 0.09 -8.37
CA LEU A 14 9.59 -0.46 -7.02
C LEU A 14 8.19 -0.49 -6.40
N ALA A 15 7.42 0.60 -6.57
CA ALA A 15 6.06 0.68 -6.08
C ALA A 15 5.11 -0.28 -6.83
N VAL A 16 5.28 -0.45 -8.15
CA VAL A 16 4.52 -1.45 -8.93
C VAL A 16 4.81 -2.85 -8.41
N ILE A 17 6.09 -3.21 -8.25
CA ILE A 17 6.50 -4.54 -7.76
C ILE A 17 5.95 -4.79 -6.35
N THR A 18 6.07 -3.80 -5.47
CA THR A 18 5.56 -3.89 -4.09
C THR A 18 4.04 -4.10 -4.09
N SER A 19 3.31 -3.32 -4.89
CA SER A 19 1.85 -3.44 -5.00
C SER A 19 1.43 -4.79 -5.59
N LEU A 20 2.19 -5.33 -6.55
CA LEU A 20 1.95 -6.65 -7.12
C LEU A 20 2.13 -7.75 -6.08
N LEU A 21 3.23 -7.70 -5.31
CA LEU A 21 3.50 -8.67 -4.24
C LEU A 21 2.38 -8.66 -3.19
N LEU A 22 1.95 -7.48 -2.75
CA LEU A 22 0.84 -7.36 -1.78
C LEU A 22 -0.47 -7.92 -2.34
N PHE A 23 -0.76 -7.65 -3.61
CA PHE A 23 -1.94 -8.22 -4.27
C PHE A 23 -1.90 -9.75 -4.30
N ILE A 24 -0.76 -10.33 -4.68
CA ILE A 24 -0.57 -11.80 -4.72
C ILE A 24 -0.72 -12.40 -3.31
N ILE A 25 -0.08 -11.82 -2.30
CA ILE A 25 -0.21 -12.26 -0.90
C ILE A 25 -1.68 -12.25 -0.48
N SER A 26 -2.39 -11.16 -0.76
CA SER A 26 -3.81 -11.04 -0.43
C SER A 26 -4.70 -12.03 -1.18
N ALA A 27 -4.32 -12.46 -2.39
CA ALA A 27 -5.02 -13.50 -3.13
C ALA A 27 -4.83 -14.89 -2.48
N PHE A 28 -3.61 -15.20 -2.02
CA PHE A 28 -3.34 -16.46 -1.32
C PHE A 28 -4.07 -16.54 0.03
N TRP A 29 -4.31 -15.41 0.69
CA TRP A 29 -5.09 -15.36 1.94
C TRP A 29 -6.53 -15.88 1.79
N ILE A 30 -7.09 -15.89 0.58
CA ILE A 30 -8.41 -16.49 0.32
C ILE A 30 -8.43 -17.98 0.70
N LEU A 31 -7.29 -18.68 0.56
CA LEU A 31 -7.18 -20.08 0.95
C LEU A 31 -7.45 -20.30 2.44
N GLU A 32 -7.16 -19.30 3.27
CA GLU A 32 -7.43 -19.40 4.70
C GLU A 32 -8.92 -19.42 5.06
N ILE A 33 -9.81 -18.92 4.19
CA ILE A 33 -11.26 -18.99 4.39
C ILE A 33 -11.74 -20.44 4.36
N PHE A 34 -11.11 -21.28 3.54
CA PHE A 34 -11.45 -22.71 3.45
C PHE A 34 -10.94 -23.52 4.62
N ASN A 35 -9.91 -23.04 5.32
CA ASN A 35 -9.33 -23.74 6.46
C ASN A 35 -10.15 -23.48 7.74
N ASP A 36 -10.55 -22.23 7.97
CA ASP A 36 -11.38 -21.86 9.13
C ASP A 36 -12.28 -20.67 8.76
N PHE A 37 -13.59 -20.93 8.69
CA PHE A 37 -14.57 -19.96 8.24
C PHE A 37 -15.00 -19.03 9.39
N SER A 38 -14.73 -17.74 9.22
CA SER A 38 -15.24 -16.67 10.07
C SER A 38 -15.69 -15.49 9.22
N LEU A 39 -16.87 -14.93 9.53
CA LEU A 39 -17.42 -13.77 8.82
C LEU A 39 -16.47 -12.57 8.87
N PHE A 40 -15.90 -12.27 10.04
CA PHE A 40 -14.97 -11.16 10.21
C PHE A 40 -13.67 -11.38 9.44
N LYS A 41 -13.12 -12.60 9.47
CA LYS A 41 -11.91 -12.98 8.72
C LYS A 41 -12.14 -12.85 7.23
N THR A 42 -13.28 -13.34 6.74
CA THR A 42 -13.66 -13.29 5.33
C THR A 42 -13.81 -11.84 4.86
N LEU A 43 -14.53 -11.01 5.61
CA LEU A 43 -14.72 -9.60 5.30
C LEU A 43 -13.37 -8.86 5.23
N PHE A 44 -12.49 -9.15 6.17
CA PHE A 44 -11.14 -8.57 6.20
C PHE A 44 -10.29 -8.98 4.99
N ILE A 45 -10.30 -10.27 4.62
CA ILE A 45 -9.59 -10.78 3.44
C ILE A 45 -10.13 -10.14 2.16
N VAL A 46 -11.44 -10.02 2.01
CA VAL A 46 -12.06 -9.40 0.84
C VAL A 46 -11.70 -7.91 0.74
N ILE A 47 -11.78 -7.17 1.85
CA ILE A 47 -11.37 -5.75 1.88
C ILE A 47 -9.90 -5.61 1.49
N SER A 48 -9.03 -6.47 2.02
CA SER A 48 -7.62 -6.50 1.66
C SER A 48 -7.41 -6.73 0.18
N LEU A 49 -8.11 -7.71 -0.40
CA LEU A 49 -8.00 -8.04 -1.81
C LEU A 49 -8.42 -6.87 -2.69
N VAL A 50 -9.55 -6.22 -2.36
CA VAL A 50 -10.04 -5.05 -3.07
C VAL A 50 -9.02 -3.92 -3.00
N ILE A 51 -8.58 -3.53 -1.81
CA ILE A 51 -7.64 -2.40 -1.65
C ILE A 51 -6.32 -2.66 -2.41
N ASN A 52 -5.76 -3.86 -2.30
CA ASN A 52 -4.50 -4.21 -2.96
C ASN A 52 -4.65 -4.28 -4.49
N SER A 53 -5.78 -4.78 -4.99
CA SER A 53 -6.10 -4.77 -6.43
C SER A 53 -6.21 -3.34 -6.97
N PHE A 54 -6.96 -2.49 -6.27
CA PHE A 54 -7.10 -1.08 -6.65
C PHE A 54 -5.74 -0.36 -6.60
N ALA A 55 -4.89 -0.61 -5.60
CA ALA A 55 -3.55 -0.04 -5.54
C ALA A 55 -2.73 -0.40 -6.77
N PHE A 56 -2.74 -1.67 -7.18
CA PHE A 56 -1.97 -2.16 -8.31
C PHE A 56 -2.45 -1.59 -9.64
N VAL A 57 -3.76 -1.69 -9.91
CA VAL A 57 -4.38 -1.18 -11.14
C VAL A 57 -4.17 0.33 -11.25
N ASN A 58 -4.41 1.09 -10.18
CA ASN A 58 -4.22 2.54 -10.22
C ASN A 58 -2.75 2.93 -10.47
N LEU A 59 -1.78 2.15 -9.96
CA LEU A 59 -0.38 2.41 -10.23
C LEU A 59 0.01 2.12 -11.68
N ILE A 60 -0.50 1.03 -12.26
CA ILE A 60 -0.23 0.67 -13.67
C ILE A 60 -0.85 1.69 -14.62
N GLU A 61 -2.12 2.04 -14.41
CA GLU A 61 -2.86 2.97 -15.25
C GLU A 61 -2.49 4.43 -14.99
N LYS A 62 -1.73 4.69 -13.92
CA LYS A 62 -1.19 5.99 -13.53
C LYS A 62 -2.26 7.03 -13.21
N TYR A 63 -3.32 6.60 -12.53
CA TYR A 63 -4.34 7.51 -12.03
C TYR A 63 -3.80 8.45 -10.95
N ASP A 64 -4.40 9.62 -10.83
CA ASP A 64 -3.96 10.66 -9.89
C ASP A 64 -4.08 10.19 -8.43
N LYS A 65 -5.05 9.32 -8.14
CA LYS A 65 -5.29 8.74 -6.81
C LYS A 65 -4.45 7.49 -6.52
N ALA A 66 -3.55 7.07 -7.42
CA ALA A 66 -2.76 5.84 -7.26
C ALA A 66 -1.97 5.77 -5.94
N ILE A 67 -1.47 6.92 -5.49
CA ILE A 67 -0.67 6.97 -4.26
C ILE A 67 -1.54 6.84 -3.00
N LEU A 68 -2.80 7.26 -3.07
CA LEU A 68 -3.75 7.06 -1.96
C LEU A 68 -3.98 5.56 -1.75
N PHE A 69 -4.31 4.84 -2.81
CA PHE A 69 -4.54 3.40 -2.74
C PHE A 69 -3.28 2.63 -2.36
N LEU A 70 -2.11 3.04 -2.88
CA LEU A 70 -0.83 2.48 -2.46
C LEU A 70 -0.65 2.64 -0.94
N ASN A 71 -0.79 3.85 -0.40
CA ASN A 71 -0.63 4.10 1.03
C ASN A 71 -1.67 3.35 1.88
N LEU A 72 -2.90 3.18 1.40
CA LEU A 72 -3.94 2.42 2.10
C LEU A 72 -3.62 0.92 2.14
N SER A 73 -3.18 0.35 1.00
CA SER A 73 -2.69 -1.02 0.87
C SER A 73 -1.51 -1.27 1.83
N LEU A 74 -0.61 -0.29 1.93
CA LEU A 74 0.54 -0.36 2.81
C LEU A 74 0.15 -0.32 4.29
N LEU A 75 -0.72 0.61 4.68
CA LEU A 75 -1.24 0.70 6.05
C LEU A 75 -1.86 -0.62 6.49
N LEU A 76 -2.69 -1.21 5.62
CA LEU A 76 -3.35 -2.48 5.89
C LEU A 76 -2.31 -3.59 6.11
N SER A 77 -1.27 -3.64 5.28
CA SER A 77 -0.19 -4.62 5.40
C SER A 77 0.60 -4.48 6.71
N ILE A 78 0.84 -3.24 7.18
CA ILE A 78 1.48 -3.00 8.49
C ILE A 78 0.60 -3.53 9.61
N ILE A 79 -0.71 -3.29 9.57
CA ILE A 79 -1.63 -3.79 10.61
C ILE A 79 -1.61 -5.32 10.61
N ILE A 80 -1.72 -5.93 9.42
CA ILE A 80 -1.78 -7.37 9.24
C ILE A 80 -0.52 -8.08 9.74
N LEU A 81 0.65 -7.62 9.29
CA LEU A 81 1.91 -8.31 9.54
C LEU A 81 2.58 -7.79 10.81
N GLY A 82 2.43 -6.50 11.11
CA GLY A 82 3.08 -5.85 12.23
C GLY A 82 2.41 -6.13 13.57
N TYR A 83 1.07 -6.17 13.63
CA TYR A 83 0.37 -6.40 14.90
C TYR A 83 0.69 -7.75 15.54
N PRO A 84 0.55 -8.91 14.84
CA PRO A 84 0.86 -10.22 15.45
C PRO A 84 2.31 -10.33 15.88
N LEU A 85 3.18 -9.64 15.15
CA LEU A 85 4.62 -9.71 15.30
C LEU A 85 5.11 -8.86 16.48
N LEU A 86 4.51 -7.69 16.69
CA LEU A 86 4.72 -6.87 17.88
C LEU A 86 4.14 -7.55 19.12
N PHE A 87 2.97 -8.17 19.00
CA PHE A 87 2.38 -8.96 20.09
C PHE A 87 3.24 -10.17 20.46
N GLY A 88 3.78 -10.88 19.45
CA GLY A 88 4.73 -11.97 19.66
C GLY A 88 6.00 -11.51 20.38
N PHE A 89 6.57 -10.37 19.96
CA PHE A 89 7.74 -9.77 20.61
C PHE A 89 7.48 -9.47 22.09
N LEU A 90 6.37 -8.83 22.41
CA LEU A 90 6.00 -8.49 23.79
C LEU A 90 5.80 -9.74 24.67
N ASN A 91 5.38 -10.86 24.07
CA ASN A 91 5.25 -12.15 24.75
C ASN A 91 6.58 -12.95 24.84
N GLY A 92 7.73 -12.34 24.54
CA GLY A 92 9.04 -12.96 24.69
C GLY A 92 9.46 -13.85 23.51
N TYR A 93 8.77 -13.78 22.38
CA TYR A 93 9.11 -14.54 21.18
C TYR A 93 10.36 -13.97 20.48
N TYR A 94 11.25 -14.84 19.99
CA TYR A 94 12.49 -14.43 19.33
C TYR A 94 12.23 -13.97 17.89
N VAL A 95 11.81 -12.71 17.76
CA VAL A 95 11.27 -12.15 16.51
C VAL A 95 12.31 -12.01 15.38
N LEU A 96 13.60 -11.89 15.72
CA LEU A 96 14.69 -11.74 14.75
C LEU A 96 14.93 -12.98 13.87
N GLU A 97 14.54 -14.17 14.35
CA GLU A 97 14.64 -15.42 13.60
C GLU A 97 13.47 -15.62 12.63
N HIS A 98 12.40 -14.84 12.77
CA HIS A 98 11.18 -15.02 11.97
C HIS A 98 11.22 -14.34 10.61
N PHE A 99 10.83 -15.10 9.58
CA PHE A 99 10.80 -14.65 8.19
C PHE A 99 9.87 -13.45 8.01
N THR A 100 8.74 -13.43 8.73
CA THR A 100 7.74 -12.36 8.74
C THR A 100 8.33 -11.02 9.20
N PHE A 101 9.29 -11.03 10.14
CA PHE A 101 9.92 -9.81 10.64
C PHE A 101 10.87 -9.21 9.62
N ARG A 102 11.68 -10.07 8.98
CA ARG A 102 12.56 -9.65 7.88
C ARG A 102 11.75 -9.06 6.74
N PHE A 103 10.61 -9.68 6.41
CA PHE A 103 9.68 -9.15 5.41
C PHE A 103 9.11 -7.80 5.81
N LEU A 104 8.70 -7.62 7.07
CA LEU A 104 8.21 -6.34 7.59
C LEU A 104 9.26 -5.23 7.50
N ILE A 105 10.53 -5.52 7.79
CA ILE A 105 11.63 -4.55 7.67
C ILE A 105 11.83 -4.13 6.20
N ILE A 106 11.90 -5.09 5.28
CA ILE A 106 12.01 -4.83 3.84
C ILE A 106 10.84 -3.97 3.38
N PHE A 107 9.65 -4.26 3.90
CA PHE A 107 8.43 -3.50 3.62
C PHE A 107 8.52 -2.04 4.11
N ILE A 108 8.97 -1.81 5.34
CA ILE A 108 9.21 -0.47 5.90
C ILE A 108 10.26 0.31 5.09
N LEU A 109 11.30 -0.38 4.60
CA LEU A 109 12.31 0.25 3.73
C LEU A 109 11.72 0.66 2.38
N CYS A 110 10.93 -0.21 1.73
CA CYS A 110 10.20 0.15 0.51
C CYS A 110 9.29 1.36 0.74
N LEU A 111 8.62 1.41 1.89
CA LEU A 111 7.75 2.51 2.30
C LEU A 111 8.47 3.85 2.41
N LEU A 112 9.61 3.87 3.11
CA LEU A 112 10.43 5.06 3.25
C LEU A 112 10.90 5.56 1.89
N ILE A 113 11.36 4.66 1.01
CA ILE A 113 11.79 4.99 -0.35
C ILE A 113 10.62 5.61 -1.14
N VAL A 114 9.46 4.96 -1.17
CA VAL A 114 8.30 5.46 -1.92
C VAL A 114 7.82 6.82 -1.40
N ASN A 115 7.76 7.02 -0.08
CA ASN A 115 7.31 8.28 0.51
C ASN A 115 8.31 9.44 0.30
N VAL A 116 9.61 9.22 0.49
CA VAL A 116 10.64 10.25 0.25
C VAL A 116 10.60 10.76 -1.20
N PHE A 117 10.32 9.87 -2.14
CA PHE A 117 10.31 10.19 -3.57
C PHE A 117 8.93 10.62 -4.12
N LYS A 118 7.91 10.70 -3.26
CA LYS A 118 6.59 11.26 -3.59
C LYS A 118 6.61 12.77 -3.78
N VAL A 119 7.69 13.48 -3.42
CA VAL A 119 7.81 14.95 -3.50
C VAL A 119 7.87 15.44 -4.96
N LYS A 120 6.75 15.32 -5.68
CA LYS A 120 6.32 16.33 -6.62
C LYS A 120 5.55 17.35 -5.80
N LYS A 121 6.02 18.60 -5.80
CA LYS A 121 5.14 19.73 -5.51
C LYS A 121 3.89 19.52 -6.35
N ASN A 122 2.77 19.27 -5.70
CA ASN A 122 1.50 19.38 -6.36
C ASN A 122 1.32 20.88 -6.55
N ASP A 123 1.78 21.44 -7.67
CA ASP A 123 1.43 22.81 -8.09
C ASP A 123 -0.05 22.88 -8.51
N GLY A 124 -0.92 22.17 -7.77
CA GLY A 124 -2.36 22.07 -7.94
C GLY A 124 -3.12 22.91 -6.92
N VAL A 125 -2.47 23.96 -6.39
CA VAL A 125 -3.16 25.01 -5.59
C VAL A 125 -3.78 26.08 -6.52
N HIS A 126 -3.56 26.00 -7.85
CA HIS A 126 -4.19 26.94 -8.78
C HIS A 126 -5.61 26.57 -9.24
N GLU A 127 -6.10 25.34 -9.04
CA GLU A 127 -7.48 24.99 -9.46
C GLU A 127 -8.55 25.44 -8.45
N ILE A 128 -8.21 25.60 -7.16
CA ILE A 128 -9.17 26.11 -6.16
C ILE A 128 -9.18 27.65 -6.12
N GLU A 129 -8.10 28.30 -6.55
CA GLU A 129 -7.99 29.78 -6.59
C GLU A 129 -8.75 30.43 -7.77
N GLN A 130 -9.24 29.64 -8.73
CA GLN A 130 -10.01 30.13 -9.89
C GLN A 130 -11.52 29.95 -9.76
N ILE A 131 -12.02 29.23 -8.74
CA ILE A 131 -13.46 29.15 -8.47
C ILE A 131 -13.88 30.44 -7.76
N GLY A 132 -14.30 31.45 -8.54
CA GLY A 132 -14.75 32.75 -8.05
C GLY A 132 -14.13 33.96 -8.75
N LYS A 133 -13.21 33.77 -9.70
CA LYS A 133 -12.68 34.84 -10.57
C LYS A 133 -13.29 34.74 -11.97
N SER A 134 -14.62 34.73 -12.05
CA SER A 134 -15.32 35.13 -13.28
C SER A 134 -15.46 36.65 -13.23
N GLU A 135 -14.59 37.30 -13.99
CA GLU A 135 -14.61 38.65 -14.56
C GLU A 135 -15.85 39.52 -14.24
N ASP A 136 -15.59 40.69 -13.61
CA ASP A 136 -16.35 41.93 -13.83
C ASP A 136 -15.97 42.52 -15.20
#